data_AF-A0A016T1H3-F1
#
_entry.id   AF-A0A016T1H3-F1
#
_cell.length_a   1.000
_cell.length_b   1.000
_cell.length_c   1.000
_cell.angle_alpha   90.00
_cell.angle_beta   90.00
_cell.angle_gamma   90.00
#
_symmetry.space_group_name_H-M   'P 1'
#
loop_
_entity.id
_entity.type
_entity.pdbx_description
1 polymer ?
#
loop_
_entity_poly.entity_id
_entity_poly.type
_entity_poly.pdbx_seq_one_letter_code
_entity_poly.pdbx_strand_id
1 'polypeptide(L)'
;MLTEDFSNKLSTIGYSFREASPSRFQGAIKSAPPNKAEIVPGSVQVSPLRQMEGVAIDLIVMIKMKSGGSRTVNMQIECPHFIPKRILIDGKWHNIV
;
A
#
# COMPACT_ATOMS: atom_id res chain seq x y z
N MET A 1 -8.80 5.52 -16.23
CA MET A 1 -7.62 5.29 -17.09
C MET A 1 -6.31 5.10 -16.30
N LEU A 2 -6.07 5.78 -15.18
CA LEU A 2 -4.82 5.62 -14.38
C LEU A 2 -4.71 4.31 -13.57
N THR A 3 -5.84 3.72 -13.15
CA THR A 3 -5.90 2.47 -12.35
C THR A 3 -5.56 1.23 -13.16
N GLU A 4 -5.98 1.17 -14.43
CA GLU A 4 -5.69 0.05 -15.32
C GLU A 4 -4.21 -0.02 -15.68
N ASP A 5 -3.58 1.13 -15.97
CA ASP A 5 -2.15 1.19 -16.31
C ASP A 5 -1.25 0.74 -15.15
N PHE A 6 -1.61 1.07 -13.92
CA PHE A 6 -0.85 0.62 -12.74
C PHE A 6 -1.05 -0.88 -12.48
N SER A 7 -2.29 -1.36 -12.55
CA SER A 7 -2.60 -2.79 -12.43
C SER A 7 -1.88 -3.62 -13.50
N ASN A 8 -1.85 -3.13 -14.75
CA ASN A 8 -1.16 -3.77 -15.87
C ASN A 8 0.38 -3.76 -15.71
N LYS A 9 0.95 -2.66 -15.20
CA LYS A 9 2.39 -2.61 -14.89
C LYS A 9 2.77 -3.58 -13.76
N LEU A 10 1.91 -3.75 -12.77
CA LEU A 10 2.14 -4.65 -11.64
C LEU A 10 1.85 -6.13 -11.96
N SER A 11 0.88 -6.42 -12.84
CA SER A 11 0.66 -7.77 -13.36
C SER A 11 1.80 -8.23 -14.27
N THR A 12 2.38 -7.32 -15.05
CA THR A 12 3.58 -7.55 -15.87
C THR A 12 4.80 -7.95 -15.03
N ILE A 13 4.91 -7.45 -13.79
CA ILE A 13 5.94 -7.88 -12.83
C ILE A 13 5.50 -9.04 -11.91
N GLY A 14 4.35 -9.68 -12.21
CA GLY A 14 3.90 -10.92 -11.60
C GLY A 14 3.14 -10.78 -10.28
N TYR A 15 2.57 -9.61 -9.98
CA TYR A 15 1.74 -9.40 -8.79
C TYR A 15 0.25 -9.37 -9.18
N SER A 16 -0.56 -10.21 -8.53
CA SER A 16 -2.02 -10.25 -8.67
C SER A 16 -2.66 -9.62 -7.43
N PHE A 17 -3.51 -8.62 -7.63
CA PHE A 17 -4.34 -8.06 -6.58
C PHE A 17 -5.60 -8.91 -6.44
N ARG A 18 -5.74 -9.60 -5.30
CA ARG A 18 -7.06 -10.09 -4.85
C ARG A 18 -7.67 -9.01 -3.96
N GLU A 19 -8.92 -8.65 -4.21
CA GLU A 19 -9.70 -7.84 -3.27
C GLU A 19 -9.68 -8.52 -1.89
N ALA A 20 -9.15 -7.81 -0.90
CA ALA A 20 -9.08 -8.32 0.46
C ALA A 20 -10.45 -8.15 1.14
N SER A 21 -11.13 -9.27 1.43
CA SER A 21 -12.29 -9.26 2.33
C SER A 21 -11.86 -8.84 3.75
N PRO A 22 -12.58 -7.92 4.41
CA PRO A 22 -12.12 -7.23 5.62
C PRO A 22 -12.09 -8.06 6.92
N SER A 23 -12.23 -9.39 6.88
CA SER A 23 -12.42 -10.22 8.09
C SER A 23 -11.28 -11.17 8.47
N ARG A 24 -10.08 -11.10 7.87
CA ARG A 24 -9.00 -12.09 8.13
C ARG A 24 -7.60 -11.50 8.40
N PHE A 25 -7.47 -10.43 9.16
CA PHE A 25 -6.17 -9.97 9.68
C PHE A 25 -5.94 -10.32 11.16
N GLN A 26 -6.44 -11.49 11.60
CA GLN A 26 -5.92 -12.21 12.77
C GLN A 26 -5.38 -13.55 12.28
N GLY A 27 -4.08 -13.61 12.10
CA GLY A 27 -3.41 -14.83 11.66
C GLY A 27 -2.00 -14.49 11.21
N ALA A 28 -1.03 -15.06 11.93
CA ALA A 28 0.40 -15.15 11.65
C ALA A 28 0.89 -14.46 10.36
N ILE A 29 1.93 -13.62 10.51
CA ILE A 29 2.79 -13.18 9.40
C ILE A 29 3.37 -14.43 8.72
N LYS A 30 2.58 -15.05 7.83
CA LYS A 30 3.06 -16.10 6.94
C LYS A 30 4.05 -15.42 6.03
N SER A 31 5.28 -15.92 6.04
CA SER A 31 6.39 -15.43 5.22
C SER A 31 5.92 -15.23 3.79
N ALA A 32 5.89 -13.97 3.35
CA ALA A 32 5.45 -13.60 2.01
C ALA A 32 6.27 -14.36 0.94
N PRO A 33 5.65 -14.71 -0.21
CA PRO A 33 6.34 -15.35 -1.34
C PRO A 33 7.60 -14.58 -1.78
N PRO A 34 8.56 -15.23 -2.47
CA PRO A 34 9.91 -14.68 -2.73
C PRO A 34 9.96 -13.41 -3.60
N ASN A 35 8.85 -12.98 -4.20
CA ASN A 35 8.74 -11.67 -4.83
C ASN A 35 8.28 -10.65 -3.76
N LYS A 36 9.24 -10.14 -2.98
CA LYS A 36 8.95 -9.25 -1.85
C LYS A 36 9.17 -7.79 -2.25
N ALA A 37 8.08 -7.06 -2.41
CA ALA A 37 8.07 -5.62 -2.22
C ALA A 37 7.98 -5.34 -0.72
N GLU A 38 8.90 -4.56 -0.17
CA GLU A 38 8.95 -4.18 1.23
C GLU A 38 8.89 -2.66 1.32
N ILE A 39 8.03 -2.13 2.18
CA ILE A 39 8.01 -0.69 2.49
C ILE A 39 9.25 -0.41 3.34
N VAL A 40 10.03 0.59 2.95
CA VAL A 40 11.19 1.02 3.73
C VAL A 40 10.68 1.61 5.07
N PRO A 41 11.15 1.12 6.23
CA PRO A 41 10.70 1.65 7.51
C PRO A 41 10.89 3.17 7.61
N GLY A 42 9.89 3.87 8.16
CA GLY A 42 9.90 5.33 8.30
C GLY A 42 9.66 6.12 7.01
N SER A 43 9.46 5.45 5.86
CA SER A 43 9.24 6.15 4.59
C SER A 43 7.79 6.57 4.32
N VAL A 44 6.84 6.09 5.11
CA VAL A 44 5.42 6.41 4.92
C VAL A 44 5.13 7.79 5.48
N GLN A 45 4.71 8.69 4.60
CA GLN A 45 4.21 10.01 4.93
C GLN A 45 2.79 10.15 4.40
N VAL A 46 1.91 10.73 5.22
CA VAL A 46 0.54 11.05 4.81
C VAL A 46 0.40 12.57 4.81
N SER A 47 -0.12 13.12 3.72
CA SER A 47 -0.35 14.55 3.57
C SER A 47 -1.75 14.83 3.04
N PRO A 48 -2.38 15.97 3.39
CA PRO A 48 -3.64 16.37 2.79
C PRO A 48 -3.45 16.74 1.31
N LEU A 49 -4.41 16.39 0.46
CA LEU A 49 -4.43 16.87 -0.94
C LEU A 49 -4.81 18.37 -0.96
N ARG A 50 -4.02 19.19 -1.65
CA ARG A 50 -4.17 20.67 -1.61
C ARG A 50 -5.42 21.20 -2.34
N GLN A 51 -5.90 20.48 -3.34
CA GLN A 51 -6.95 20.93 -4.25
C GLN A 51 -8.26 20.15 -4.10
N MET A 52 -8.29 19.15 -3.20
CA MET A 52 -9.42 18.24 -3.05
C MET A 52 -9.42 17.64 -1.63
N GLU A 53 -10.61 17.33 -1.12
CA GLU A 53 -10.75 16.51 0.08
C GLU A 53 -10.17 15.11 -0.16
N GLY A 54 -9.18 14.73 0.64
CA GLY A 54 -8.51 13.44 0.53
C GLY A 54 -7.10 13.50 1.07
N VAL A 55 -6.38 12.40 0.88
CA VAL A 55 -5.00 12.25 1.36
C VAL A 55 -4.10 11.73 0.26
N ALA A 56 -2.84 12.16 0.27
CA ALA A 56 -1.75 11.52 -0.44
C ALA A 56 -0.92 10.70 0.55
N ILE A 57 -0.56 9.49 0.14
CA ILE A 57 0.35 8.60 0.87
C ILE A 57 1.62 8.50 0.04
N ASP A 58 2.69 9.09 0.53
CA ASP A 58 4.03 8.99 -0.03
C ASP A 58 4.77 7.87 0.70
N LEU A 59 5.35 6.93 -0.03
CA LEU A 59 6.13 5.83 0.53
C LEU A 59 7.28 5.42 -0.36
N ILE A 60 8.29 4.79 0.24
CA ILE A 60 9.41 4.21 -0.47
C ILE A 60 9.29 2.70 -0.43
N VAL A 61 9.24 2.06 -1.60
CA VAL A 61 9.13 0.60 -1.75
C VAL A 61 10.42 0.03 -2.30
N MET A 62 11.01 -0.91 -1.58
CA MET A 62 12.10 -1.75 -2.07
C MET A 62 11.53 -2.99 -2.73
N ILE A 63 11.79 -3.17 -4.02
CA ILE A 63 11.33 -4.31 -4.80
C ILE A 63 12.52 -5.26 -5.01
N LYS A 64 12.43 -6.48 -4.48
CA LYS A 64 13.38 -7.56 -4.77
C LYS A 64 13.05 -8.18 -6.12
N MET A 65 14.01 -8.14 -7.05
CA MET A 65 13.87 -8.67 -8.40
C MET A 65 14.27 -10.15 -8.44
N LYS A 66 13.67 -10.92 -9.35
CA LYS A 66 14.00 -12.35 -9.54
C LYS A 66 15.45 -12.59 -9.93
N SER A 67 16.10 -11.61 -10.55
CA SER A 67 17.52 -11.64 -10.94
C SER A 67 18.49 -11.49 -9.77
N GLY A 68 18.01 -11.37 -8.52
CA GLY A 68 18.83 -11.25 -7.32
C GLY A 68 19.18 -9.81 -6.92
N GLY A 69 18.81 -8.81 -7.72
CA GLY A 69 18.96 -7.39 -7.38
C GLY A 69 17.76 -6.81 -6.62
N SER A 70 17.91 -5.60 -6.07
CA SER A 70 16.81 -4.81 -5.51
C SER A 70 16.76 -3.43 -6.16
N ARG A 71 15.57 -2.84 -6.21
CA ARG A 71 15.39 -1.44 -6.62
C ARG A 71 14.47 -0.72 -5.66
N THR A 72 14.75 0.54 -5.41
CA THR A 72 13.92 1.41 -4.60
C THR A 72 13.06 2.29 -5.49
N VAL A 73 11.77 2.40 -5.18
CA VAL A 73 10.81 3.21 -5.93
C VAL A 73 10.11 4.15 -4.96
N ASN A 74 10.14 5.44 -5.25
CA ASN A 74 9.26 6.41 -4.60
C ASN A 74 7.87 6.26 -5.20
N MET A 75 6.88 6.03 -4.34
CA MET A 75 5.49 5.84 -4.73
C MET A 75 4.62 6.87 -4.01
N GLN A 76 3.75 7.52 -4.76
CA GLN A 76 2.70 8.37 -4.23
C GLN A 76 1.36 7.73 -4.59
N ILE A 77 0.49 7.59 -3.59
CA ILE A 77 -0.86 7.09 -3.74
C ILE A 77 -1.80 8.22 -3.36
N GLU A 78 -2.57 8.71 -4.32
CA GLU A 78 -3.63 9.67 -4.05
C GLU A 78 -4.92 8.92 -3.71
N CYS A 79 -5.57 9.33 -2.62
CA CYS A 79 -6.88 8.85 -2.22
C CYS A 79 -7.85 10.04 -2.18
N PRO A 80 -8.41 10.44 -3.35
CA PRO A 80 -9.53 11.36 -3.42
C PRO A 80 -10.70 10.89 -2.56
N HIS A 81 -11.36 11.82 -1.88
CA HIS A 81 -12.55 11.55 -1.06
C HIS A 81 -12.32 10.47 0.00
N PHE A 82 -11.10 10.40 0.55
CA PHE A 82 -10.77 9.45 1.60
C PHE A 82 -11.48 9.79 2.91
N ILE A 83 -12.51 9.00 3.24
CA ILE A 83 -13.29 9.13 4.48
C ILE A 83 -13.08 7.84 5.31
N PRO A 84 -12.03 7.79 6.15
CA PRO A 84 -11.77 6.61 6.97
C PRO A 84 -12.84 6.48 8.06
N LYS A 85 -13.38 5.26 8.24
CA LYS A 85 -14.38 4.98 9.29
C LYS A 85 -13.75 4.61 10.63
N ARG A 86 -12.53 4.05 10.60
CA ARG A 86 -11.83 3.56 11.80
C ARG A 86 -10.32 3.71 11.67
N ILE A 87 -9.64 3.81 12.80
CA ILE A 87 -8.18 3.80 12.93
C ILE A 87 -7.75 2.73 13.95
N LEU A 88 -6.61 2.08 13.72
CA LEU A 88 -6.01 1.12 14.66
C LEU A 88 -4.88 1.83 15.42
N ILE A 89 -5.03 1.97 16.75
CA ILE A 89 -4.03 2.58 17.64
C ILE A 89 -3.74 1.55 18.74
N ASP A 90 -2.46 1.23 18.94
CA ASP A 90 -2.01 0.26 19.95
C ASP A 90 -2.77 -1.08 19.92
N GLY A 91 -3.08 -1.56 18.70
CA GLY A 91 -3.79 -2.83 18.49
C GLY A 91 -5.30 -2.78 18.70
N LYS A 92 -5.89 -1.60 18.97
CA LYS A 92 -7.34 -1.41 19.16
C LYS A 92 -7.95 -0.57 18.04
N TRP A 93 -9.11 -0.99 17.53
CA TRP A 93 -9.86 -0.21 16.54
C TRP A 93 -10.68 0.87 17.23
N HIS A 94 -10.53 2.11 16.76
CA HIS A 94 -11.30 3.28 17.16
C HIS A 94 -12.15 3.76 15.98
N ASN A 95 -13.40 4.12 16.23
CA ASN A 95 -14.25 4.75 15.23
C ASN A 95 -13.87 6.23 15.10
N ILE A 96 -13.89 6.73 13.87
CA ILE A 96 -13.74 8.16 13.57
C ILE A 96 -15.15 8.73 13.53
N VAL A 97 -15.42 9.74 14.36
CA VAL A 97 -16.75 10.36 14.58
C VAL A 97 -16.76 11.73 13.94
#